data_AF-A0A150HLS4-F1
#
_entry.id   AF-A0A150HLS4-F1
#
_cell.length_a   1.000
_cell.length_b   1.000
_cell.length_c   1.000
_cell.angle_alpha   90.00
_cell.angle_beta   90.00
_cell.angle_gamma   90.00
#
_symmetry.space_group_name_H-M   'P 1'
#
loop_
_entity.id
_entity.type
_entity.pdbx_description
1 polymer ?
#
loop_
_entity_poly.entity_id
_entity_poly.type
_entity_poly.pdbx_seq_one_letter_code
_entity_poly.pdbx_strand_id
1 'polypeptide(L)' 'MKTTRSKTIDVRVRVKPNLHEKLKACADKEERSMNYLTNKAIEFFLEHKGAKA' A
#
# COMPACT_ATOMS: atom_id res chain seq x y z
N MET A 1 13.69 -22.06 -12.12
CA MET A 1 12.69 -21.99 -11.02
C MET A 1 11.51 -21.15 -11.51
N LYS A 2 10.33 -21.75 -11.70
CA LYS A 2 9.12 -20.98 -12.00
C LYS A 2 8.72 -20.27 -10.71
N THR A 3 9.07 -18.99 -10.57
CA THR A 3 8.50 -18.14 -9.54
C THR A 3 7.00 -18.11 -9.80
N THR A 4 6.23 -18.87 -9.01
CA THR A 4 4.78 -18.80 -9.00
C THR A 4 4.45 -17.35 -8.70
N ARG A 5 4.03 -16.57 -9.72
CA ARG A 5 3.57 -15.19 -9.50
C ARG A 5 2.47 -15.31 -8.45
N SER A 6 2.74 -14.81 -7.25
CA SER A 6 1.74 -14.75 -6.18
C SER A 6 0.50 -14.10 -6.78
N LYS A 7 -0.64 -14.80 -6.71
CA LYS A 7 -1.89 -14.25 -7.24
C LYS A 7 -2.22 -13.01 -6.43
N THR A 8 -2.16 -11.84 -7.06
CA THR A 8 -2.61 -10.58 -6.47
C THR A 8 -4.14 -10.56 -6.42
N ILE A 9 -4.69 -10.02 -5.34
CA ILE A 9 -6.13 -9.81 -5.18
C ILE A 9 -6.39 -8.31 -5.23
N ASP A 10 -7.31 -7.89 -6.09
CA ASP A 10 -7.70 -6.49 -6.17
C ASP A 10 -8.61 -6.11 -5.00
N VAL A 11 -8.23 -5.05 -4.29
CA VAL A 11 -8.99 -4.53 -3.15
C VAL A 11 -9.46 -3.12 -3.46
N ARG A 12 -10.78 -2.90 -3.41
CA ARG A 12 -11.35 -1.54 -3.51
C ARG A 12 -11.25 -0.85 -2.15
N VAL A 13 -10.51 0.26 -2.10
CA VAL A 13 -10.35 1.08 -0.90
C VAL A 13 -11.10 2.40 -1.06
N ARG A 14 -11.81 2.83 -0.01
CA ARG A 14 -12.39 4.18 0.07
C ARG A 14 -11.56 5.01 1.05
N VAL A 15 -10.99 6.11 0.56
CA VAL A 15 -10.20 7.05 1.38
C VAL A 15 -10.80 8.45 1.29
N LYS A 16 -10.54 9.28 2.29
CA LYS A 16 -10.93 10.69 2.24
C LYS A 16 -10.17 11.40 1.11
N PRO A 17 -10.77 12.39 0.42
CA PRO A 17 -10.11 13.09 -0.70
C PRO A 17 -8.74 13.67 -0.34
N ASN A 18 -8.62 14.26 0.85
CA ASN A 18 -7.35 14.83 1.32
C ASN A 18 -6.24 13.78 1.52
N LEU A 19 -6.58 12.52 1.81
CA LEU A 19 -5.61 11.43 1.91
C LEU A 19 -5.22 10.90 0.53
N HIS A 20 -6.16 10.85 -0.41
CA HIS A 20 -5.89 10.52 -1.80
C HIS A 20 -4.86 11.49 -2.41
N GLU A 21 -5.08 12.81 -2.26
CA GLU A 21 -4.15 13.82 -2.81
C GLU A 21 -2.74 13.70 -2.21
N LYS A 22 -2.64 13.45 -0.90
CA LYS A 22 -1.35 13.23 -0.23
C LYS A 22 -0.66 11.96 -0.74
N LEU A 23 -1.41 10.87 -0.91
CA LEU A 23 -0.88 9.61 -1.42
C LEU A 23 -0.38 9.77 -2.86
N LYS A 24 -1.13 10.48 -3.69
CA LYS A 24 -0.76 10.77 -5.08
C LYS A 24 0.52 11.61 -5.15
N ALA A 25 0.61 12.69 -4.38
CA ALA A 25 1.82 13.51 -4.32
C ALA A 25 3.06 12.70 -3.82
N CYS A 26 2.85 11.77 -2.89
CA CYS A 26 3.90 10.87 -2.43
C CYS A 26 4.35 9.88 -3.53
N ALA A 27 3.39 9.27 -4.23
CA ALA A 27 3.64 8.38 -5.35
C ALA A 27 4.47 9.06 -6.46
N ASP A 28 4.10 10.29 -6.81
CA ASP A 28 4.82 11.09 -7.81
C ASP A 28 6.25 11.41 -7.35
N LYS A 29 6.43 11.78 -6.07
CA LYS A 29 7.75 12.11 -5.50
C LYS A 29 8.68 10.90 -5.41
N GLU A 30 8.15 9.72 -5.08
CA GLU A 30 8.95 8.51 -4.88
C GLU A 30 9.12 7.67 -6.15
N GLU A 31 8.58 8.13 -7.29
CA GLU A 31 8.52 7.36 -8.55
C GLU A 31 7.89 5.97 -8.36
N ARG A 32 6.83 5.89 -7.54
CA ARG A 32 6.12 4.64 -7.23
C ARG A 32 4.63 4.75 -7.56
N SER A 33 3.98 3.61 -7.75
CA SER A 33 2.51 3.58 -7.90
C SER A 33 1.82 3.76 -6.54
N MET A 34 0.63 4.35 -6.53
CA MET A 34 -0.20 4.41 -5.32
C MET A 34 -0.54 3.01 -4.78
N ASN A 35 -0.66 1.98 -5.64
CA ASN A 35 -0.85 0.59 -5.21
C ASN A 35 0.35 0.09 -4.41
N TYR A 36 1.58 0.40 -4.84
CA TYR A 36 2.78 0.05 -4.09
C TYR A 36 2.78 0.67 -2.69
N LEU A 37 2.50 1.98 -2.60
CA LEU A 37 2.43 2.68 -1.32
C LEU A 37 1.30 2.16 -0.42
N THR A 38 0.16 1.81 -1.01
CA THR A 38 -0.96 1.21 -0.27
C THR A 38 -0.58 -0.15 0.30
N ASN A 39 0.09 -1.01 -0.49
CA ASN A 39 0.58 -2.30 -0.01
C ASN A 39 1.60 -2.13 1.12
N LYS A 40 2.52 -1.17 1.00
CA LYS A 40 3.48 -0.86 2.08
C LYS A 40 2.81 -0.36 3.36
N ALA A 41 1.77 0.47 3.25
CA ALA A 41 0.99 0.89 4.40
C ALA A 41 0.27 -0.29 5.08
N ILE A 42 -0.23 -1.25 4.30
CA ILE A 42 -0.85 -2.48 4.82
C ILE A 42 0.19 -3.37 5.51
N GLU A 43 1.35 -3.62 4.89
CA GLU A 43 2.46 -4.36 5.48
C GLU A 43 2.87 -3.74 6.82
N PHE A 44 3.17 -2.44 6.83
CA PHE A 44 3.53 -1.69 8.03
C PHE A 44 2.47 -1.80 9.12
N PHE A 45 1.19 -1.61 8.78
CA PHE A 45 0.11 -1.70 9.76
C PHE A 45 0.00 -3.08 10.39
N LEU A 46 0.18 -4.16 9.62
CA LEU A 46 0.09 -5.53 10.13
C LEU A 46 1.29 -5.89 11.01
N GLU A 47 2.50 -5.50 10.60
CA GLU A 47 3.73 -5.71 11.37
C GLU A 47 3.67 -4.97 12.72
N HIS A 48 3.23 -3.71 12.71
CA HIS A 48 3.14 -2.89 13.92
C HIS A 48 1.89 -3.16 14.77
N LYS A 49 0.84 -3.81 14.23
CA LYS A 49 -0.28 -4.32 15.04
C LYS A 49 0.10 -5.50 15.92
N GLY A 50 1.10 -6.29 15.50
CA GLY A 50 1.67 -7.38 16.30
C GLY A 50 2.59 -6.89 17.43
N ALA A 51 3.12 -5.67 17.30
CA ALA A 51 3.93 -4.99 18.31
C ALA A 51 3.06 -4.29 19.38
N LYS A 52 1.96 -4.93 19.82
CA LYS A 52 1.33 -4.55 21.09
C LYS A 52 2.18 -5.07 22.23
N ALA A 53 2.65 -4.15 23.07
CA ALA A 53 3.09 -4.38 24.44
C ALA A 53 2.02 -5.10 25.28
#